data_AF-A0A6N7MK82-F1
#
_entry.id   AF-A0A6N7MK82-F1
#
_cell.length_a   1.000
_cell.length_b   1.000
_cell.length_c   1.000
_cell.angle_alpha   90.00
_cell.angle_beta   90.00
_cell.angle_gamma   90.00
#
_symmetry.space_group_name_H-M   'P 1'
#
loop_
_entity.id
_entity.type
_entity.pdbx_description
1 polymer ?
#
loop_
_entity_poly.entity_id
_entity_poly.type
_entity_poly.pdbx_seq_one_letter_code
_entity_poly.pdbx_strand_id
1 'polypeptide(L)'
;MIKDDIVVWESFMEQYPGKFETVDYDFRVGRGSETPEDLGEEFNRMAKMLSQKRIDVIGWVDENPTIIEIKTRVGLSALGQILGYKTLFMRYFKHFPEPELLE
;
A
#
# COMPACT_ATOMS: atom_id res chain seq x y z
N MET A 1 -7.63 -4.78 4.40
CA MET A 1 -8.74 -5.32 3.58
C MET A 1 -9.89 -5.88 4.43
N ILE A 2 -11.14 -5.75 3.96
CA ILE A 2 -12.32 -6.41 4.56
C ILE A 2 -12.61 -7.75 3.89
N LYS A 3 -13.50 -8.58 4.45
CA LYS A 3 -13.78 -9.94 3.96
C LYS A 3 -14.14 -9.99 2.46
N ASP A 4 -14.99 -9.08 1.99
CA ASP A 4 -15.43 -9.10 0.59
C ASP A 4 -14.30 -8.69 -0.38
N ASP A 5 -13.41 -7.78 0.04
CA ASP A 5 -12.23 -7.42 -0.74
C ASP A 5 -11.24 -8.60 -0.84
N ILE A 6 -11.12 -9.42 0.21
CA ILE A 6 -10.29 -10.64 0.17
C ILE A 6 -10.79 -11.59 -0.92
N VAL A 7 -12.10 -11.80 -1.04
CA VAL A 7 -12.66 -12.69 -2.07
C VAL A 7 -12.35 -12.18 -3.48
N VAL A 8 -12.43 -10.86 -3.69
CA VAL A 8 -12.06 -10.23 -4.97
C VAL A 8 -10.58 -10.46 -5.28
N TRP A 9 -9.72 -10.27 -4.29
CA TRP A 9 -8.28 -10.46 -4.44
C TRP A 9 -7.88 -11.90 -4.70
N GLU A 10 -8.46 -12.86 -3.96
CA GLU A 10 -8.23 -14.29 -4.17
C GLU A 10 -8.66 -14.71 -5.57
N SER A 11 -9.85 -14.29 -6.02
CA SER A 11 -10.33 -14.57 -7.37
C SER A 11 -9.42 -13.97 -8.45
N PHE A 12 -8.87 -12.77 -8.22
CA PHE A 12 -7.89 -12.16 -9.12
C PHE A 12 -6.60 -12.98 -9.20
N MET A 13 -6.06 -13.42 -8.07
CA MET A 13 -4.82 -14.23 -8.04
C MET A 13 -5.00 -15.61 -8.68
N GLU A 14 -6.20 -16.21 -8.56
CA GLU A 14 -6.55 -17.45 -9.26
C GLU A 14 -6.67 -17.25 -10.78
N GLN A 15 -7.21 -16.11 -11.22
CA GLN A 15 -7.38 -15.81 -12.64
C GLN A 15 -6.06 -15.45 -13.33
N TYR A 16 -5.13 -14.83 -12.60
CA TYR A 16 -3.83 -14.39 -13.12
C TYR A 16 -2.68 -15.00 -12.32
N PRO A 17 -2.52 -16.33 -12.35
CA PRO A 17 -1.45 -17.00 -11.61
C PRO A 17 -0.09 -16.52 -12.13
N GLY A 18 0.82 -16.19 -11.20
CA GLY A 18 2.16 -15.70 -11.55
C GLY A 18 2.20 -14.28 -12.11
N LYS A 19 1.11 -13.50 -12.01
CA LYS A 19 1.14 -12.07 -12.38
C LYS A 19 2.20 -11.28 -11.59
N PHE A 20 2.40 -11.66 -10.33
CA PHE A 20 3.41 -11.11 -9.44
C PHE A 20 4.28 -12.24 -8.90
N GLU A 21 5.57 -11.98 -8.74
CA GLU A 21 6.53 -12.91 -8.14
C GLU A 21 6.37 -12.94 -6.62
N THR A 22 6.18 -11.75 -6.04
CA THR A 22 5.88 -11.57 -4.62
C THR A 22 4.85 -10.45 -4.44
N VAL A 23 4.18 -10.47 -3.28
CA VAL A 23 3.24 -9.44 -2.89
C VAL A 23 3.45 -9.09 -1.42
N ASP A 24 3.39 -7.80 -1.07
CA ASP A 24 3.33 -7.34 0.31
C ASP A 24 1.94 -6.78 0.62
N TYR A 25 1.37 -7.22 1.73
CA TYR A 25 0.07 -6.77 2.23
C TYR A 25 0.22 -5.64 3.24
N ASP A 26 -0.75 -4.74 3.31
CA ASP A 26 -0.79 -3.62 4.25
C ASP A 26 0.52 -2.78 4.22
N PHE A 27 1.06 -2.57 3.01
CA PHE A 27 2.35 -1.92 2.81
C PHE A 27 2.30 -0.47 3.27
N ARG A 28 3.20 -0.12 4.21
CA ARG A 28 3.18 1.20 4.87
C ARG A 28 3.92 2.25 4.05
N VAL A 29 3.25 3.37 3.80
CA VAL A 29 3.81 4.53 3.10
C VAL A 29 3.60 5.83 3.85
N GLY A 30 4.50 6.79 3.59
CA GLY A 30 4.51 8.09 4.24
C GLY A 30 5.37 8.16 5.50
N ARG A 31 5.57 9.38 6.01
CA ARG A 31 6.39 9.63 7.21
C ARG A 31 5.74 9.10 8.49
N GLY A 32 4.40 9.09 8.56
CA GLY A 32 3.68 9.00 9.82
C GLY A 32 3.76 10.29 10.64
N SER A 33 3.07 10.30 11.76
CA SER A 33 3.08 11.34 12.77
C SER A 33 4.29 11.17 13.70
N GLU A 34 4.80 12.29 14.18
CA GLU A 34 5.84 12.36 15.20
C GLU A 34 5.20 12.74 16.53
N THR A 35 5.71 12.19 17.63
CA THR A 35 5.29 12.59 18.98
C THR A 35 6.26 13.60 19.56
N PRO A 36 5.83 14.42 20.55
CA PRO A 36 6.75 15.20 21.36
C PRO A 36 7.96 14.38 21.84
N GLU A 37 9.14 14.99 21.83
CA GLU A 37 10.42 14.32 22.10
C GLU A 37 10.50 13.71 23.52
N ASP A 38 9.78 14.30 24.47
CA ASP A 38 9.74 13.90 25.87
C ASP A 38 8.96 12.59 26.13
N LEU A 39 8.17 12.12 25.16
CA LEU A 39 7.45 10.85 25.26
C LEU A 39 8.33 9.63 24.97
N GLY A 40 9.53 9.81 24.41
CA GLY A 40 10.47 8.71 24.16
C GLY A 40 10.28 7.96 22.82
N GLU A 41 11.23 7.08 22.52
CA GLU A 41 11.32 6.41 21.21
C GLU A 41 10.19 5.41 20.94
N GLU A 42 9.70 4.72 21.98
CA GLU A 42 8.64 3.73 21.85
C GLU A 42 7.32 4.36 21.36
N PHE A 43 6.94 5.48 21.98
CA PHE A 43 5.75 6.23 21.58
C PHE A 43 5.90 6.83 20.18
N ASN A 44 7.09 7.33 19.82
CA ASN A 44 7.39 7.79 18.47
C ASN A 44 7.22 6.65 17.43
N ARG A 45 7.79 5.47 17.71
CA ARG A 45 7.66 4.30 16.84
C ARG A 45 6.20 3.89 16.69
N MET A 46 5.45 3.82 17.79
CA MET A 46 4.04 3.45 17.78
C MET A 46 3.21 4.47 16.99
N ALA A 47 3.38 5.77 17.24
CA ALA A 47 2.69 6.82 16.52
C ALA A 47 2.95 6.75 15.02
N LYS A 48 4.21 6.55 14.61
CA LYS A 48 4.58 6.37 13.20
C LYS A 48 3.87 5.16 12.59
N MET A 49 3.94 3.99 13.23
CA MET A 49 3.32 2.75 12.71
C MET A 49 1.79 2.85 12.58
N LEU A 50 1.13 3.58 13.49
CA LEU A 50 -0.34 3.73 13.50
C LEU A 50 -0.85 4.78 12.52
N SER A 51 -0.05 5.78 12.20
CA SER A 51 -0.45 6.94 11.38
C SER A 51 0.01 6.88 9.93
N GLN A 52 0.99 6.03 9.62
CA GLN A 52 1.37 5.73 8.25
C GLN A 52 0.16 5.22 7.45
N LYS A 53 0.10 5.62 6.18
CA LYS A 53 -0.92 5.12 5.26
C LYS A 53 -0.57 3.68 4.88
N ARG A 54 -1.59 2.89 4.56
CA ARG A 54 -1.45 1.49 4.16
C ARG A 54 -2.02 1.32 2.76
N ILE A 55 -1.19 0.81 1.87
CA ILE A 55 -1.60 0.27 0.59
C ILE A 55 -2.11 -1.15 0.85
N ASP A 56 -3.24 -1.53 0.25
CA ASP A 56 -3.80 -2.88 0.47
C ASP A 56 -2.80 -3.96 0.02
N VAL A 57 -2.30 -3.88 -1.22
CA VAL A 57 -1.26 -4.76 -1.75
C VAL A 57 -0.27 -4.01 -2.63
N ILE A 58 1.01 -4.36 -2.54
CA ILE A 58 2.00 -4.06 -3.59
C ILE A 58 2.47 -5.37 -4.21
N GLY A 59 2.32 -5.48 -5.52
CA GLY A 59 2.82 -6.61 -6.30
C GLY A 59 4.18 -6.27 -6.90
N TRP A 60 5.07 -7.26 -6.95
CA TRP A 60 6.42 -7.09 -7.47
C TRP A 60 6.68 -8.06 -8.62
N VAL A 61 7.32 -7.53 -9.67
CA VAL A 61 7.98 -8.30 -10.72
C VAL A 61 9.36 -7.69 -10.92
N ASP A 62 10.41 -8.43 -10.58
CA ASP A 62 11.74 -7.87 -10.35
C ASP A 62 11.68 -6.68 -9.35
N GLU A 63 12.19 -5.51 -9.74
CA GLU A 63 12.14 -4.27 -8.95
C GLU A 63 10.95 -3.37 -9.33
N ASN A 64 10.02 -3.84 -10.17
CA ASN A 64 8.89 -3.03 -10.63
C ASN A 64 7.68 -3.19 -9.70
N PRO A 65 7.25 -2.11 -9.00
CA PRO A 65 6.10 -2.17 -8.12
C PRO A 65 4.78 -1.91 -8.86
N THR A 66 3.74 -2.64 -8.46
CA THR A 66 2.34 -2.33 -8.80
C THR A 66 1.58 -2.08 -7.50
N ILE A 67 1.06 -0.86 -7.32
CA ILE A 67 0.17 -0.52 -6.21
C ILE A 67 -1.23 -1.00 -6.55
N ILE A 68 -1.81 -1.80 -5.65
CA ILE A 68 -3.14 -2.39 -5.81
C ILE A 68 -4.03 -1.94 -4.66
N GLU A 69 -5.12 -1.23 -4.97
CA GLU A 69 -6.17 -0.88 -4.02
C GLU A 69 -7.39 -1.77 -4.29
N ILE A 70 -7.75 -2.64 -3.36
CA ILE A 70 -8.78 -3.65 -3.62
C ILE A 70 -10.12 -3.11 -3.17
N LYS A 71 -11.10 -3.07 -4.09
CA LYS A 71 -12.47 -2.67 -3.78
C LYS A 71 -13.46 -3.52 -4.56
N THR A 72 -14.45 -4.09 -3.87
CA THR A 72 -15.63 -4.68 -4.53
C THR A 72 -16.38 -3.71 -5.45
N ARG A 73 -16.31 -2.40 -5.14
CA ARG A 73 -16.87 -1.33 -5.96
C ARG A 73 -15.90 -0.16 -6.03
N VAL A 74 -15.37 0.09 -7.21
CA VAL A 74 -14.47 1.22 -7.46
C VAL A 74 -15.29 2.51 -7.56
N GLY A 75 -14.84 3.54 -6.84
CA GLY A 75 -15.41 4.89 -6.89
C GLY A 75 -14.29 5.93 -6.79
N LEU A 76 -14.64 7.22 -6.88
CA LEU A 76 -13.65 8.31 -6.87
C LEU A 76 -12.72 8.30 -5.64
N SER A 77 -13.15 7.72 -4.52
CA SER A 77 -12.30 7.53 -3.34
C SER A 77 -11.13 6.59 -3.61
N ALA A 78 -11.34 5.48 -4.33
CA ALA A 78 -10.29 4.52 -4.69
C ALA A 78 -9.24 5.19 -5.58
N LEU A 79 -9.69 5.96 -6.57
CA LEU A 79 -8.80 6.77 -7.42
C LEU A 79 -7.97 7.77 -6.60
N GLY A 80 -8.60 8.46 -5.64
CA GLY A 80 -7.88 9.37 -4.74
C GLY A 80 -6.84 8.65 -3.86
N GLN A 81 -7.18 7.46 -3.38
CA GLN A 81 -6.28 6.62 -2.58
C GLN A 81 -5.07 6.18 -3.41
N ILE A 82 -5.28 5.59 -4.59
CA ILE A 82 -4.20 5.04 -5.40
C ILE A 82 -3.24 6.13 -5.91
N LEU A 83 -3.75 7.30 -6.29
CA LEU A 83 -2.92 8.47 -6.66
C LEU A 83 -2.15 9.02 -5.45
N GLY A 84 -2.79 9.07 -4.27
CA GLY A 84 -2.15 9.48 -3.03
C GLY A 84 -1.03 8.53 -2.63
N TYR A 85 -1.27 7.22 -2.73
CA TYR A 85 -0.30 6.19 -2.42
C TYR A 85 0.88 6.20 -3.38
N LYS A 86 0.65 6.35 -4.69
CA LYS A 86 1.71 6.57 -5.68
C LYS A 86 2.63 7.73 -5.30
N THR A 87 2.02 8.87 -4.98
CA THR A 87 2.75 10.09 -4.58
C THR A 87 3.59 9.84 -3.33
N LEU A 88 3.05 9.14 -2.32
CA LEU A 88 3.79 8.79 -1.11
C LEU A 88 4.89 7.76 -1.40
N PHE A 89 4.62 6.73 -2.19
CA PHE A 89 5.58 5.70 -2.55
C PHE A 89 6.81 6.32 -3.21
N MET A 90 6.61 7.07 -4.30
CA MET A 90 7.69 7.74 -5.02
C MET A 90 8.51 8.70 -4.14
N ARG A 91 7.86 9.33 -3.15
CA ARG A 91 8.54 10.25 -2.23
C ARG A 91 9.51 9.55 -1.28
N TYR A 92 9.11 8.39 -0.74
CA TYR A 92 9.86 7.70 0.32
C TYR A 92 10.67 6.49 -0.18
N PHE A 93 10.40 5.97 -1.38
CA PHE A 93 11.01 4.77 -1.95
C PHE A 93 11.66 5.05 -3.31
N LYS A 94 12.64 5.96 -3.33
CA LYS A 94 13.25 6.53 -4.56
C LYS A 94 14.11 5.55 -5.38
N HIS A 95 14.43 4.38 -4.83
CA HIS A 95 15.24 3.38 -5.51
C HIS A 95 14.43 2.51 -6.46
N PHE A 96 13.11 2.45 -6.28
CA PHE A 96 12.21 1.74 -7.17
C PHE A 96 11.73 2.66 -8.29
N PRO A 97 11.39 2.10 -9.46
CA PRO A 97 10.71 2.84 -10.51
C PRO A 97 9.32 3.31 -10.05
N GLU A 98 8.74 4.19 -10.86
CA GLU A 98 7.37 4.66 -10.65
C GLU A 98 6.39 3.48 -10.68
N PRO A 99 5.52 3.32 -9.66
CA PRO A 99 4.65 2.16 -9.61
C PRO A 99 3.53 2.23 -10.65
N GLU A 100 3.21 1.07 -11.21
CA GLU A 100 1.95 0.87 -11.91
C GLU A 100 0.77 0.89 -10.94
N LEU A 101 -0.42 1.18 -11.44
CA LEU A 101 -1.63 1.29 -10.64
C LEU A 101 -2.67 0.27 -11.09
N LEU A 102 -3.22 -0.47 -10.13
CA LEU A 102 -4.31 -1.42 -10.33
C LEU A 102 -5.38 -1.17 -9.26
N GLU A 103 -6.64 -1.06 -9.66
CA GLU A 103 -7.82 -0.87 -8.79
C GLU A 103 -8.91 -1.90 -9.08
#